data_AF-A0A510UFH4-F1
#
_entry.id   AF-A0A510UFH4-F1
#
_cell.length_a   1.000
_cell.length_b   1.000
_cell.length_c   1.000
_cell.angle_alpha   90.00
_cell.angle_beta   90.00
_cell.angle_gamma   90.00
#
_symmetry.space_group_name_H-M   'P 1'
#
loop_
_entity.id
_entity.type
_entity.pdbx_description
1 polymer ?
#
loop_
_entity_poly.entity_id
_entity_poly.type
_entity_poly.pdbx_seq_one_letter_code
_entity_poly.pdbx_strand_id
1 'polypeptide(L)'
;MRHVFSLNLLFVFLATFLFTPYLYAEPIKEPSRPKIALVLGGGGAKGAAHIGVLKALEELNIPIDIITGTSMGAYVGGLYATGKSASEIEAYLHTVDWYSGYQDEVGREEKNIRDKKYEDRFAINPSLGIRKEGVKSPKSAIQGQNTVVYGQRN
;
A
#
# COMPACT_ATOMS: atom_id res chain seq x y z
N MET A 1 -65.44 24.41 -35.29
CA MET A 1 -64.36 23.41 -35.45
C MET A 1 -62.96 24.02 -35.48
N ARG A 2 -62.73 25.17 -36.14
CA ARG A 2 -61.40 25.83 -36.21
C ARG A 2 -60.78 26.24 -34.87
N HIS A 3 -61.58 26.75 -33.92
CA HIS A 3 -61.07 27.20 -32.60
C HIS A 3 -60.58 26.08 -31.67
N VAL A 4 -61.14 24.87 -31.81
CA VAL A 4 -60.73 23.70 -31.00
C VAL A 4 -59.39 23.15 -31.52
N PHE A 5 -59.16 23.26 -32.83
CA PHE A 5 -57.92 22.83 -33.48
C PHE A 5 -56.74 23.73 -33.10
N SER A 6 -56.95 25.05 -33.04
CA SER A 6 -55.92 26.01 -32.60
C SER A 6 -55.54 25.85 -31.13
N LEU A 7 -56.47 25.45 -30.26
CA LEU A 7 -56.22 25.28 -28.83
C LEU A 7 -55.39 24.01 -28.54
N ASN A 8 -55.67 22.91 -29.24
CA ASN A 8 -54.87 21.68 -29.15
C ASN A 8 -53.43 21.88 -29.64
N LEU A 9 -53.24 22.65 -30.72
CA LEU A 9 -51.91 22.93 -31.25
C LEU A 9 -51.07 23.77 -30.27
N LEU A 10 -51.70 24.74 -29.59
CA LEU A 10 -51.06 25.53 -28.53
C LEU A 10 -50.65 24.65 -27.35
N PHE A 11 -51.51 23.72 -26.92
CA PHE A 11 -51.20 22.76 -25.86
C PHE A 11 -50.02 21.86 -26.19
N VAL A 12 -49.95 21.36 -27.43
CA VAL A 12 -48.83 20.53 -27.90
C VAL A 12 -47.54 21.35 -27.89
N PHE A 13 -47.59 22.60 -28.36
CA PHE A 13 -46.43 23.50 -28.34
C PHE A 13 -45.97 23.84 -26.92
N LEU A 14 -46.92 24.05 -26.00
CA LEU A 14 -46.59 24.32 -24.59
C LEU A 14 -45.99 23.08 -23.92
N ALA A 15 -46.55 21.90 -24.20
CA ALA A 15 -46.06 20.64 -23.68
C ALA A 15 -44.66 20.32 -24.20
N THR A 16 -44.40 20.52 -25.49
CA THR A 16 -43.03 20.35 -26.04
C THR A 16 -42.08 21.39 -25.47
N PHE A 17 -42.47 22.66 -25.38
CA PHE A 17 -41.63 23.71 -24.81
C PHE A 17 -41.24 23.45 -23.36
N LEU A 18 -42.15 22.90 -22.55
CA LEU A 18 -41.88 22.56 -21.14
C LEU A 18 -41.11 21.24 -20.98
N PHE A 19 -41.28 20.28 -21.90
CA PHE A 19 -40.65 18.96 -21.81
C PHE A 19 -39.22 18.94 -22.39
N THR A 20 -38.93 19.79 -23.38
CA THR A 20 -37.60 19.88 -24.01
C THR A 20 -36.47 20.15 -23.00
N PRO A 21 -36.54 21.15 -22.10
CA PRO A 21 -35.47 21.38 -21.12
C PRO A 21 -35.31 20.25 -20.10
N TYR A 22 -36.35 19.43 -19.88
CA TYR A 22 -36.26 18.26 -18.99
C TYR A 22 -35.41 17.15 -19.62
N LEU A 23 -35.50 16.96 -20.94
CA LEU A 23 -34.67 15.97 -21.65
C LEU A 23 -33.22 16.41 -21.81
N TYR A 24 -32.96 17.72 -21.82
CA TYR A 24 -31.61 18.30 -21.87
C TYR A 24 -31.06 18.72 -20.50
N ALA A 25 -31.74 18.35 -19.41
CA ALA A 25 -31.23 18.57 -18.07
C ALA A 25 -30.04 17.65 -17.83
N GLU A 26 -28.83 18.21 -17.83
CA GLU A 26 -27.64 17.51 -17.37
C GLU A 26 -27.83 17.07 -15.92
N PRO A 27 -27.48 15.82 -15.56
CA PRO A 27 -27.54 15.38 -14.17
C PRO A 27 -26.67 16.29 -13.32
N ILE A 28 -27.22 16.76 -12.21
CA ILE A 28 -26.50 17.59 -11.25
C ILE A 28 -25.30 16.77 -10.76
N LYS A 29 -24.09 17.17 -11.15
CA LYS A 29 -22.86 16.49 -10.72
C LYS A 29 -22.62 16.84 -9.25
N GLU A 30 -23.13 16.01 -8.35
CA GLU A 30 -22.84 16.08 -6.92
C GLU A 30 -21.31 16.19 -6.73
N PRO A 31 -20.83 17.11 -5.87
CA PRO A 31 -19.41 17.21 -5.59
C PRO A 31 -18.93 15.88 -4.99
N SER A 32 -18.04 15.20 -5.71
CA SER A 32 -17.47 13.94 -5.24
C SER A 32 -16.74 14.17 -3.92
N ARG A 33 -16.92 13.26 -2.96
CA ARG A 33 -16.15 13.30 -1.71
C ARG A 33 -14.64 13.38 -1.99
N PRO A 34 -13.84 14.00 -1.11
CA PRO A 34 -12.40 13.96 -1.22
C PRO A 34 -11.89 12.52 -1.28
N LYS A 35 -10.87 12.29 -2.11
CA LYS A 35 -10.15 11.01 -2.12
C LYS A 35 -9.14 10.98 -0.97
N ILE A 36 -9.09 9.87 -0.24
CA ILE A 36 -8.23 9.67 0.92
C ILE A 36 -7.18 8.63 0.57
N ALA A 37 -5.91 9.01 0.71
CA ALA A 37 -4.77 8.14 0.53
C ALA A 37 -4.09 7.86 1.87
N LEU A 38 -3.96 6.59 2.24
CA LEU A 38 -3.26 6.14 3.44
C LEU A 38 -1.85 5.65 3.09
N VAL A 39 -0.83 6.21 3.74
CA VAL A 39 0.58 5.88 3.52
C VAL A 39 1.17 5.24 4.78
N LEU A 40 1.59 3.98 4.67
CA LEU A 40 2.09 3.18 5.79
C LEU A 40 3.61 3.01 5.72
N GLY A 41 4.33 3.54 6.72
CA GLY A 41 5.79 3.41 6.81
C GLY A 41 6.27 1.99 7.10
N GLY A 42 7.57 1.73 6.93
CA GLY A 42 8.22 0.52 7.44
C GLY A 42 8.43 0.56 8.96
N GLY A 43 8.78 -0.57 9.57
CA GLY A 43 9.04 -0.63 11.03
C GLY A 43 9.27 -2.01 11.64
N GLY A 44 9.46 -3.06 10.82
CA GLY A 44 9.60 -4.44 11.31
C GLY A 44 8.39 -4.87 12.16
N ALA A 45 8.65 -5.60 13.26
CA ALA A 45 7.62 -6.08 14.19
C ALA A 45 6.73 -4.95 14.78
N LYS A 46 7.24 -3.71 14.90
CA LYS A 46 6.45 -2.56 15.36
C LYS A 46 5.40 -2.10 14.33
N GLY A 47 5.51 -2.55 13.07
CA GLY A 47 4.54 -2.21 12.02
C GLY A 47 3.15 -2.80 12.23
N ALA A 48 2.95 -3.67 13.23
CA ALA A 48 1.62 -4.06 13.70
C ALA A 48 0.77 -2.84 14.16
N ALA A 49 1.40 -1.73 14.54
CA ALA A 49 0.71 -0.48 14.87
C ALA A 49 -0.18 0.05 13.73
N HIS A 50 0.15 -0.25 12.46
CA HIS A 50 -0.67 0.12 11.31
C HIS A 50 -2.08 -0.48 11.37
N ILE A 51 -2.23 -1.66 11.99
CA ILE A 51 -3.53 -2.31 12.18
C ILE A 51 -4.43 -1.47 13.09
N GLY A 52 -3.86 -0.88 14.15
CA GLY A 52 -4.58 0.03 15.05
C GLY A 52 -5.10 1.27 14.33
N VAL A 53 -4.31 1.82 13.40
CA VAL A 53 -4.75 2.93 12.54
C VAL A 53 -5.92 2.50 11.66
N LEU A 54 -5.84 1.33 11.02
CA LEU A 54 -6.93 0.81 10.19
C LEU A 54 -8.22 0.60 11.00
N LYS A 55 -8.13 0.02 12.20
CA LYS A 55 -9.28 -0.13 13.11
C LYS A 55 -9.95 1.21 13.43
N ALA A 56 -9.15 2.24 13.76
CA ALA A 56 -9.68 3.56 14.06
C ALA A 56 -10.36 4.21 12.84
N LEU A 57 -9.80 4.04 11.64
CA LEU A 57 -10.39 4.54 10.39
C LEU A 57 -11.70 3.82 10.05
N GLU A 58 -11.76 2.49 10.26
CA GLU A 58 -12.99 1.71 10.11
C GLU A 58 -14.08 2.15 11.10
N GLU A 59 -13.73 2.32 12.38
CA GLU A 59 -14.67 2.77 13.42
C GLU A 59 -15.24 4.16 13.12
N LEU A 60 -14.42 5.06 12.60
CA LEU A 60 -14.82 6.41 12.19
C LEU A 60 -15.51 6.44 10.81
N ASN A 61 -15.68 5.30 10.14
CA ASN A 61 -16.25 5.20 8.80
C ASN A 61 -15.53 6.09 7.77
N ILE A 62 -14.20 6.22 7.88
CA ILE A 62 -13.39 7.01 6.97
C ILE A 62 -12.98 6.13 5.77
N PRO A 63 -13.49 6.38 4.55
CA PRO A 63 -13.20 5.53 3.40
C PRO A 63 -11.77 5.77 2.88
N ILE A 64 -10.99 4.71 2.71
CA ILE A 64 -9.65 4.76 2.12
C ILE A 64 -9.76 4.42 0.63
N ASP A 65 -9.39 5.35 -0.26
CA ASP A 65 -9.41 5.14 -1.71
C ASP A 65 -8.11 4.53 -2.24
N ILE A 66 -7.00 4.88 -1.59
CA ILE A 66 -5.66 4.51 -1.99
C ILE A 66 -4.90 4.12 -0.74
N ILE A 67 -4.23 2.97 -0.79
CA ILE A 67 -3.33 2.54 0.28
C ILE A 67 -1.99 2.17 -0.32
N THR A 68 -0.92 2.65 0.30
CA THR A 68 0.46 2.33 -0.10
C THR A 68 1.32 2.17 1.14
N GLY A 69 2.39 1.39 1.03
CA GLY A 69 3.29 1.22 2.15
C GLY A 69 4.63 0.60 1.79
N THR A 70 5.55 0.59 2.75
CA THR A 70 6.88 0.01 2.62
C THR A 70 7.11 -1.08 3.67
N SER A 71 7.74 -2.20 3.28
CA SER A 71 8.01 -3.34 4.18
C SER A 71 6.74 -3.80 4.91
N MET A 72 6.71 -3.79 6.25
CA MET A 72 5.51 -4.16 7.02
C MET A 72 4.28 -3.32 6.66
N GLY A 73 4.45 -2.04 6.32
CA GLY A 73 3.34 -1.20 5.84
C GLY A 73 2.79 -1.67 4.48
N ALA A 74 3.65 -2.20 3.60
CA ALA A 74 3.21 -2.80 2.33
C ALA A 74 2.44 -4.09 2.55
N TYR A 75 2.89 -4.92 3.51
CA TYR A 75 2.23 -6.16 3.88
C TYR A 75 0.82 -5.91 4.44
N VAL A 76 0.72 -5.07 5.47
CA VAL A 76 -0.56 -4.69 6.10
C VAL A 76 -1.47 -3.98 5.08
N GLY A 77 -0.94 -2.99 4.36
CA GLY A 77 -1.72 -2.23 3.39
C GLY A 77 -2.17 -3.06 2.19
N GLY A 78 -1.35 -4.01 1.74
CA GLY A 78 -1.70 -4.94 0.68
C GLY A 78 -2.83 -5.88 1.09
N LEU A 79 -2.78 -6.46 2.30
CA LEU A 79 -3.87 -7.28 2.81
C LEU A 79 -5.17 -6.47 2.94
N TYR A 80 -5.10 -5.25 3.44
CA TYR A 80 -6.25 -4.36 3.53
C TYR A 80 -6.87 -4.06 2.16
N ALA A 81 -6.03 -3.80 1.15
CA ALA A 81 -6.48 -3.58 -0.22
C ALA A 81 -7.22 -4.78 -0.84
N THR A 82 -7.05 -5.99 -0.31
CA THR A 82 -7.81 -7.18 -0.74
C THR A 82 -9.24 -7.24 -0.18
N GLY A 83 -9.64 -6.25 0.62
CA GLY A 83 -10.97 -6.18 1.25
C GLY A 83 -11.05 -6.89 2.61
N LYS A 84 -9.91 -7.24 3.21
CA LYS A 84 -9.86 -7.77 4.58
C LYS A 84 -10.05 -6.64 5.58
N SER A 85 -10.86 -6.88 6.60
CA SER A 85 -11.01 -5.99 7.74
C SER A 85 -9.72 -5.93 8.57
N ALA A 86 -9.53 -4.84 9.31
CA ALA A 86 -8.37 -4.71 10.19
C ALA A 86 -8.26 -5.85 11.22
N SER A 87 -9.39 -6.35 11.72
CA SER A 87 -9.46 -7.49 12.64
C SER A 87 -9.03 -8.81 12.00
N GLU A 88 -9.41 -9.06 10.74
CA GLU A 88 -8.91 -10.25 10.02
C GLU A 88 -7.40 -10.18 9.82
N ILE A 89 -6.88 -9.00 9.44
CA ILE A 89 -5.45 -8.80 9.24
C ILE A 89 -4.69 -9.03 10.55
N GLU A 90 -5.22 -8.58 11.68
CA GLU A 90 -4.68 -8.86 13.01
C GLU A 90 -4.59 -10.36 13.28
N ALA A 91 -5.67 -11.10 13.03
CA ALA A 91 -5.69 -12.55 13.20
C ALA A 91 -4.65 -13.24 12.30
N TYR A 92 -4.50 -12.82 11.04
CA TYR A 92 -3.45 -13.31 10.15
C TYR A 92 -2.05 -12.99 10.66
N LEU A 93 -1.83 -11.82 11.27
CA LEU A 93 -0.53 -11.47 11.81
C LEU A 93 -0.10 -12.41 12.95
N HIS A 94 -1.04 -12.90 13.76
CA HIS A 94 -0.72 -13.84 14.84
C HIS A 94 -0.33 -15.24 14.37
N THR A 95 -0.65 -15.62 13.12
CA THR A 95 -0.28 -16.95 12.58
C THR A 95 1.07 -16.96 11.89
N VAL A 96 1.61 -15.78 11.54
CA VAL A 96 2.91 -15.65 10.91
C VAL A 96 4.00 -15.74 11.97
N ASP A 97 4.94 -16.67 11.77
CA ASP A 97 6.17 -16.72 12.56
C ASP A 97 7.11 -15.60 12.11
N TRP A 98 6.95 -14.44 12.73
CA TRP A 98 7.78 -13.27 12.47
C TRP A 98 9.24 -13.49 12.88
N TYR A 99 9.51 -14.43 13.78
CA TYR A 99 10.85 -14.69 14.29
C TYR A 99 11.72 -15.35 13.22
N SER A 100 11.18 -16.36 12.50
CA SER A 100 11.91 -17.01 11.40
C SER A 100 12.04 -16.12 10.14
N GLY A 101 11.10 -15.19 9.91
CA GLY A 101 11.13 -14.29 8.74
C GLY A 101 12.05 -13.07 8.88
N TYR A 102 12.36 -12.62 10.10
CA TYR A 102 13.15 -11.41 10.37
C TYR A 102 14.50 -11.65 11.06
N GLN A 103 14.88 -12.90 11.35
CA GLN A 103 16.25 -13.23 11.77
C GLN A 103 17.22 -12.99 10.60
N ASP A 104 17.81 -11.79 10.55
CA ASP A 104 18.96 -11.44 9.70
C ASP A 104 20.29 -11.87 10.37
N GLU A 105 20.23 -12.84 11.30
CA GLU A 105 21.38 -13.54 11.86
C GLU A 105 21.43 -14.96 11.32
N VAL A 106 22.23 -15.18 10.27
CA VAL A 106 22.68 -16.52 9.92
C VAL A 106 23.42 -17.07 11.14
N GLY A 107 23.02 -18.24 11.63
CA GLY A 107 23.65 -18.90 12.77
C GLY A 107 25.17 -18.95 12.59
N ARG A 108 25.93 -18.70 13.67
CA ARG A 108 27.39 -18.56 13.61
C ARG A 108 27.98 -19.74 12.84
N GLU A 109 27.51 -20.95 13.06
CA GLU A 109 27.85 -22.18 12.35
C GLU A 109 27.85 -22.07 10.82
N GLU A 110 26.89 -21.37 10.22
CA GLU A 110 26.74 -21.22 8.75
C GLU A 110 27.62 -20.11 8.17
N LYS A 111 28.20 -19.23 9.01
CA LYS A 111 29.11 -18.18 8.55
C LYS A 111 30.49 -18.73 8.19
N ASN A 112 31.06 -18.24 7.09
CA ASN A 112 32.42 -18.58 6.69
C ASN A 112 33.45 -18.17 7.76
N ILE A 113 34.53 -18.96 7.94
CA ILE A 113 35.55 -18.72 8.99
C ILE A 113 36.18 -17.33 8.88
N ARG A 114 36.31 -16.80 7.67
CA ARG A 114 36.85 -15.46 7.43
C ARG A 114 35.92 -14.37 7.96
N ASP A 115 34.61 -14.55 7.81
CA ASP A 115 33.59 -13.58 8.20
C ASP A 115 33.41 -13.59 9.73
N LYS A 116 33.46 -14.78 10.35
CA LYS A 116 33.54 -14.95 11.82
C LYS A 116 34.69 -14.15 12.43
N LYS A 117 35.90 -14.30 11.87
CA LYS A 117 37.10 -13.58 12.33
C LYS A 117 37.06 -12.07 12.06
N TYR A 118 36.19 -11.61 11.17
CA TYR A 118 36.05 -10.19 10.85
C TYR A 118 35.07 -9.52 11.82
N GLU A 119 33.92 -10.16 12.07
CA GLU A 119 32.93 -9.73 13.09
C GLU A 119 33.51 -9.78 14.51
N ASP A 120 34.25 -10.83 14.88
CA ASP A 120 34.90 -10.93 16.19
C ASP A 120 35.98 -9.85 16.41
N ARG A 121 36.53 -9.26 15.33
CA ARG A 121 37.57 -8.22 15.40
C ARG A 121 37.04 -6.80 15.28
N PHE A 122 35.87 -6.60 14.67
CA PHE A 122 35.29 -5.28 14.46
C PHE A 122 33.77 -5.34 14.62
N ALA A 123 33.23 -4.63 15.61
CA ALA A 123 31.79 -4.51 15.86
C ALA A 123 31.02 -3.73 14.76
N ILE A 124 31.74 -3.19 13.77
CA ILE A 124 31.21 -2.38 12.67
C ILE A 124 31.83 -2.97 11.40
N ASN A 125 31.00 -3.35 10.41
CA ASN A 125 31.46 -3.88 9.13
C ASN A 125 31.32 -2.83 8.02
N PRO A 126 32.30 -1.93 7.84
CA PRO A 126 32.32 -1.06 6.67
C PRO A 126 32.64 -1.91 5.44
N SER A 127 31.67 -2.12 4.55
CA SER A 127 31.82 -2.90 3.32
C SER A 127 32.69 -2.24 2.23
N LEU A 128 33.64 -1.39 2.64
CA LEU A 128 34.64 -0.79 1.77
C LEU A 128 35.79 -1.78 1.50
N GLY A 129 36.14 -1.98 0.24
CA GLY A 129 37.27 -2.82 -0.16
C GLY A 129 38.06 -2.21 -1.31
N ILE A 130 39.37 -2.49 -1.38
CA ILE A 130 40.25 -2.05 -2.48
C ILE A 130 40.64 -3.27 -3.31
N ARG A 131 40.42 -3.22 -4.63
CA ARG A 131 40.92 -4.21 -5.61
C ARG A 131 41.85 -3.54 -6.62
N LYS A 132 42.55 -4.34 -7.42
CA LYS A 132 43.41 -3.84 -8.52
C LYS A 132 42.65 -2.95 -9.51
N GLU A 133 41.32 -3.08 -9.61
CA GLU A 133 40.47 -2.25 -10.47
C GLU A 133 39.84 -1.02 -9.77
N GLY A 134 40.09 -0.77 -8.47
CA GLY A 134 39.62 0.44 -7.77
C GLY A 134 38.95 0.20 -6.41
N VAL A 135 38.37 1.27 -5.85
CA VAL A 135 37.67 1.28 -4.55
C VAL A 135 36.23 0.79 -4.73
N LYS A 136 35.86 -0.28 -4.03
CA LYS A 136 34.50 -0.81 -3.97
C LYS A 136 33.76 -0.11 -2.83
N SER A 137 32.70 0.62 -3.16
CA SER A 137 31.76 1.20 -2.20
C SER A 137 30.63 0.21 -1.85
N PRO A 138 29.96 0.40 -0.69
CA PRO A 138 28.72 -0.30 -0.37
C PRO A 138 27.70 -0.04 -1.48
N LYS A 139 26.97 -1.07 -1.95
CA LYS A 139 25.96 -0.89 -3.01
C LYS A 139 24.68 -0.20 -2.52
N SER A 140 24.43 -0.13 -1.20
CA SER A 140 23.32 0.63 -0.60
C SER A 140 23.44 0.64 0.94
N ALA A 141 22.81 1.61 1.61
CA ALA A 141 22.70 1.67 3.08
C ALA A 141 21.72 0.63 3.67
N ILE A 142 20.94 -0.03 2.82
CA ILE A 142 19.99 -1.08 3.19
C ILE A 142 20.32 -2.29 2.31
N GLN A 143 21.28 -3.10 2.73
CA GLN A 143 21.60 -4.36 2.07
C GLN A 143 21.37 -5.49 3.06
N GLY A 144 20.17 -6.09 3.01
CA GLY A 144 19.89 -7.37 3.66
C GLY A 144 20.85 -8.42 3.11
N GLN A 145 21.60 -9.05 3.99
CA GLN A 145 22.72 -9.93 3.61
C GLN A 145 22.26 -11.28 3.04
N ASN A 146 20.96 -11.60 3.12
CA ASN A 146 20.46 -12.92 2.76
C ASN A 146 20.24 -13.18 1.25
N THR A 147 20.27 -12.16 0.39
CA THR A 147 20.18 -12.40 -1.07
C THR A 147 21.48 -13.00 -1.65
N VAL A 148 22.62 -12.77 -1.00
CA VAL A 148 23.94 -13.20 -1.53
C VAL A 148 24.23 -14.68 -1.23
N VAL A 149 23.70 -15.22 -0.13
CA VAL A 149 23.93 -16.62 0.26
C VAL A 149 23.06 -17.59 -0.54
N TYR A 150 21.80 -17.22 -0.82
CA TYR A 150 20.87 -18.07 -1.60
C TYR A 150 21.13 -18.06 -3.11
N GLY A 151 21.76 -17.00 -3.66
CA GLY A 151 22.12 -16.93 -5.08
C GLY A 151 23.34 -17.76 -5.50
N GLN A 152 23.94 -18.52 -4.59
CA GLN A 152 25.11 -19.38 -4.82
C GLN A 152 24.76 -20.88 -4.69
N ARG A 153 23.48 -21.23 -4.52
CA ARG A 153 23.00 -22.62 -4.38
C ARG A 153 22.28 -23.18 -5.61
N ASN A 154 22.51 -22.60 -6.80
CA ASN A 154 22.20 -23.24 -8.08
C ASN A 154 23.45 -23.33 -8.93
#